data_AF-A0A820AE20-F1
#
_entry.id   AF-A0A820AE20-F1
#
_cell.length_a   1.000
_cell.length_b   1.000
_cell.length_c   1.000
_cell.angle_alpha   90.00
_cell.angle_beta   90.00
_cell.angle_gamma   90.00
#
_symmetry.space_group_name_H-M   'P 1'
#
loop_
_entity.id
_entity.type
_entity.pdbx_description
1 polymer ?
#
loop_
_entity_poly.entity_id
_entity_poly.type
_entity_poly.pdbx_seq_one_letter_code
_entity_poly.pdbx_strand_id
1 'polypeptide(L)'
;MPNKRCTRCKKWKASTKITPKTHAWCYSLLHSEGLSFSVDENCYLCNKCWMHSINQKQHREIKVKKENTNDVEDMDTGIDEEEDSLTIENIIFADSGHKKCIVCRSDVHGGLIVMPKPARLDLLVLKRMYAPHGVRSCTEHLWNSRLLPDTEVNIDNRQTPISKLEPSVLLQLINDLLGLLQEASSTTRLDFMDPCLTDEDYLAWTGWNKQQFEDMFTLISPDIRTSFNRDAKNTLAMFWIKLKTNLSFRQIGSLFNIPGDGEHRRKVAARSFDSVRQVL
;
A
#
# COMPACT_ATOMS: atom_id res chain seq x y z
N MET A 1 18.65 4.67 -43.09
CA MET A 1 19.08 5.68 -42.10
C MET A 1 20.46 5.30 -41.60
N PRO A 2 21.47 6.19 -41.57
CA PRO A 2 22.85 5.78 -41.28
C PRO A 2 22.94 5.28 -39.85
N ASN A 3 23.47 4.07 -39.69
CA ASN A 3 23.58 3.39 -38.42
C ASN A 3 24.54 4.16 -37.49
N LYS A 4 24.05 4.61 -36.33
CA LYS A 4 24.84 5.42 -35.38
C LYS A 4 25.44 4.52 -34.29
N ARG A 5 26.77 4.44 -34.25
CA ARG A 5 27.52 3.70 -33.21
C ARG A 5 27.71 4.57 -31.97
N CYS A 6 27.66 3.94 -30.80
CA CYS A 6 27.97 4.62 -29.55
C CYS A 6 29.48 4.91 -29.49
N THR A 7 29.87 6.16 -29.24
CA THR A 7 31.29 6.58 -29.16
C THR A 7 32.03 5.87 -28.03
N ARG A 8 31.36 5.60 -26.90
CA ARG A 8 31.99 4.99 -25.71
C ARG A 8 32.12 3.47 -25.78
N CYS A 9 31.08 2.75 -26.23
CA CYS A 9 31.08 1.28 -26.24
C CYS A 9 31.14 0.65 -27.63
N LYS A 10 31.19 1.46 -28.70
CA LYS A 10 31.23 1.06 -30.12
C LYS A 10 30.05 0.19 -30.58
N LYS A 11 29.05 -0.05 -29.72
CA LYS A 11 27.84 -0.83 -30.03
C LYS A 11 26.86 -0.03 -30.88
N TRP A 12 26.17 -0.72 -31.78
CA TRP A 12 25.06 -0.20 -32.58
C TRP A 12 23.80 -0.18 -31.72
N LYS A 13 23.40 1.01 -31.24
CA LYS A 13 22.16 1.34 -30.49
C LYS A 13 22.24 2.75 -29.90
N ALA A 14 22.92 3.68 -30.58
CA ALA A 14 23.11 5.03 -30.05
C ALA A 14 21.83 5.84 -30.22
N SER A 15 21.31 6.37 -29.12
CA SER A 15 20.00 7.04 -29.02
C SER A 15 20.16 8.55 -28.87
N THR A 16 21.22 9.01 -28.21
CA THR A 16 21.37 10.41 -27.81
C THR A 16 22.49 11.08 -28.60
N LYS A 17 22.16 12.19 -29.29
CA LYS A 17 23.14 13.04 -29.99
C LYS A 17 23.82 13.98 -28.99
N ILE A 18 25.14 13.88 -28.87
CA ILE A 18 25.97 14.75 -28.04
C ILE A 18 26.63 15.77 -28.94
N THR A 19 26.50 17.05 -28.61
CA THR A 19 27.18 18.12 -29.33
C THR A 19 27.85 19.07 -28.33
N PRO A 20 28.90 19.80 -28.74
CA PRO A 20 29.52 20.83 -27.90
C PRO A 20 28.51 21.88 -27.42
N LYS A 21 27.46 22.16 -28.21
CA LYS A 21 26.44 23.16 -27.90
C LYS A 21 25.40 22.68 -26.89
N THR A 22 24.96 21.42 -26.98
CA THR A 22 23.88 20.89 -26.12
C THR A 22 24.37 20.16 -24.87
N HIS A 23 25.57 19.58 -24.92
CA HIS A 23 26.07 18.70 -23.87
C HIS A 23 27.60 18.86 -23.67
N ALA A 24 28.06 20.11 -23.55
CA ALA A 24 29.47 20.48 -23.41
C ALA A 24 30.20 19.69 -22.30
N TRP A 25 29.56 19.49 -21.14
CA TRP A 25 30.13 18.74 -20.02
C TRP A 25 30.44 17.27 -20.39
N CYS A 26 29.54 16.64 -21.14
CA CYS A 26 29.67 15.24 -21.55
C CYS A 26 30.73 15.13 -22.66
N TYR A 27 30.79 16.12 -23.54
CA TYR A 27 31.83 16.25 -24.56
C TYR A 27 33.23 16.33 -23.93
N SER A 28 33.44 17.21 -22.95
CA SER A 28 34.70 17.34 -22.23
C SER A 28 35.06 16.09 -21.43
N LEU A 29 34.07 15.41 -20.83
CA LEU A 29 34.28 14.16 -20.11
C LEU A 29 34.79 13.06 -21.05
N LEU A 30 34.16 12.86 -22.20
CA LEU A 30 34.59 11.86 -23.19
C LEU A 30 35.99 12.16 -23.73
N HIS A 31 36.33 13.45 -23.92
CA HIS A 31 37.67 13.85 -24.31
C HIS A 31 38.71 13.58 -23.21
N SER A 32 38.35 13.79 -21.94
CA SER A 32 39.21 13.47 -20.79
C SER A 32 39.43 11.95 -20.59
N GLU A 33 38.50 11.12 -21.09
CA GLU A 33 38.62 9.65 -21.11
C GLU A 33 39.45 9.14 -22.31
N GLY A 34 40.05 10.04 -23.11
CA GLY A 34 40.92 9.68 -24.23
C GLY A 34 40.20 9.17 -25.48
N LEU A 35 38.88 9.40 -25.59
CA LEU A 35 38.10 9.00 -26.75
C LEU A 35 38.22 10.05 -27.85
N SER A 36 38.80 9.68 -29.00
CA SER A 36 38.89 10.55 -30.18
C SER A 36 37.62 10.46 -31.03
N PHE A 37 37.04 11.62 -31.36
CA PHE A 37 35.95 11.78 -32.30
C PHE A 37 36.05 13.17 -32.94
N SER A 38 35.81 13.25 -34.25
CA SER A 38 35.88 14.54 -34.97
C SER A 38 34.72 15.45 -34.56
N VAL A 39 34.97 16.75 -34.44
CA VAL A 39 33.95 17.77 -34.15
C VAL A 39 32.84 17.78 -35.23
N ASP A 40 33.19 17.39 -36.45
CA ASP A 40 32.28 17.29 -37.59
C ASP A 40 31.51 15.96 -37.64
N GLU A 41 31.98 14.94 -36.92
CA GLU A 41 31.28 13.67 -36.75
C GLU A 41 30.36 13.75 -35.53
N ASN A 42 29.06 13.77 -35.78
CA ASN A 42 28.05 13.78 -34.72
C ASN A 42 28.35 12.68 -33.66
N CYS A 43 28.66 13.08 -32.43
CA CYS A 43 28.90 12.16 -31.32
C CYS A 43 27.58 11.55 -30.85
N TYR A 44 27.55 10.23 -30.64
CA TYR A 44 26.34 9.54 -30.18
C TYR A 44 26.65 8.61 -29.01
N LEU A 45 25.78 8.60 -28.00
CA LEU A 45 25.83 7.67 -26.89
C LEU A 45 24.59 6.78 -26.87
N CYS A 46 24.75 5.53 -26.46
CA CYS A 46 23.62 4.69 -26.10
C CYS A 46 23.12 5.04 -24.70
N ASN A 47 21.86 4.75 -24.39
CA ASN A 47 21.25 5.06 -23.09
C ASN A 47 22.08 4.57 -21.89
N LYS A 48 22.71 3.38 -21.97
CA LYS A 48 23.53 2.86 -20.87
C LYS A 48 24.78 3.72 -20.61
N CYS A 49 25.46 4.16 -21.67
CA CYS A 49 26.65 5.02 -21.56
C CYS A 49 26.29 6.47 -21.19
N TRP A 50 25.10 6.92 -21.62
CA TRP A 50 24.53 8.20 -21.22
C TRP A 50 24.26 8.26 -19.71
N MET A 51 23.54 7.28 -19.17
CA MET A 51 23.23 7.21 -17.73
C MET A 51 24.51 7.11 -16.88
N HIS A 52 25.51 6.35 -17.33
CA HIS A 52 26.80 6.26 -16.64
C HIS A 52 27.51 7.62 -16.57
N SER A 53 27.47 8.41 -17.65
CA SER A 53 28.10 9.74 -17.70
C SER A 53 27.37 10.73 -16.77
N ILE A 54 26.04 10.64 -16.67
CA ILE A 54 25.24 11.45 -15.74
C ILE A 54 25.58 11.14 -14.28
N ASN A 55 25.64 9.87 -13.92
CA ASN A 55 26.00 9.48 -12.54
C ASN A 55 27.41 9.94 -12.19
N GLN A 56 28.36 9.85 -13.13
CA GLN A 56 29.73 10.32 -12.93
C GLN A 56 29.81 11.85 -12.76
N LYS A 57 28.97 12.61 -13.47
CA LYS A 57 28.83 14.06 -13.28
C LYS A 57 28.32 14.38 -11.87
N GLN A 58 27.26 13.71 -11.41
CA GLN A 58 26.70 13.93 -10.07
C GLN A 58 27.74 13.64 -8.98
N HIS A 59 28.48 12.54 -9.08
CA HIS A 59 29.56 12.24 -8.12
C HIS A 59 30.70 13.29 -8.14
N ARG A 60 31.06 13.84 -9.31
CA ARG A 60 32.07 14.91 -9.39
C ARG A 60 31.57 16.24 -8.85
N GLU A 61 30.31 16.60 -9.08
CA GLU A 61 29.72 17.83 -8.55
C GLU A 61 29.56 17.77 -7.02
N ILE A 62 29.28 16.60 -6.46
CA ILE A 62 29.27 16.36 -5.00
C ILE A 62 30.70 16.49 -4.43
N LYS A 63 31.72 15.99 -5.15
CA LYS A 63 33.12 16.06 -4.71
C LYS A 63 33.68 17.49 -4.72
N VAL A 64 33.39 18.26 -5.77
CA VAL A 64 33.82 19.68 -5.87
C VAL A 64 33.11 20.56 -4.83
N LYS A 65 31.86 20.24 -4.47
CA LYS A 65 31.17 20.92 -3.35
C LYS A 65 31.81 20.64 -1.99
N LYS A 66 32.35 19.43 -1.76
CA LYS A 66 33.11 19.10 -0.54
C LYS A 66 34.49 19.76 -0.50
N GLU A 67 35.14 19.97 -1.64
CA GLU A 67 36.46 20.62 -1.70
C GLU A 67 36.38 22.14 -1.49
N ASN A 68 35.32 22.81 -1.95
CA ASN A 68 35.14 24.27 -1.78
C ASN A 68 34.72 24.71 -0.36
N THR A 69 34.41 23.78 0.55
CA THR A 69 34.07 24.06 1.96
C THR A 69 35.26 23.91 2.92
N ASN A 70 36.46 23.59 2.42
CA ASN A 70 37.62 23.25 3.25
C ASN A 70 38.58 24.40 3.60
N ASP A 71 38.26 25.66 3.29
CA ASP A 71 39.12 26.82 3.59
C ASP A 71 38.68 27.63 4.84
N VAL A 72 38.24 26.96 5.90
CA VAL A 72 38.17 27.56 7.25
C VAL A 72 38.69 26.52 8.26
N GLU A 73 39.80 26.87 8.91
CA GLU A 73 40.51 26.07 9.91
C GLU A 73 39.69 25.87 11.20
N ASP A 74 40.00 24.76 11.89
CA ASP A 74 39.70 24.41 13.29
C ASP A 74 38.25 24.11 13.73
N MET A 75 37.89 22.83 13.74
CA MET A 75 37.81 22.03 14.98
C MET A 75 37.44 20.59 14.65
N ASP A 76 38.22 19.67 15.21
CA ASP A 76 37.90 18.25 15.30
C ASP A 76 36.61 18.05 16.11
N THR A 77 35.50 17.92 15.39
CA THR A 77 34.34 17.17 15.87
C THR A 77 34.02 16.14 14.81
N GLY A 78 34.47 14.91 15.04
CA GLY A 78 33.89 13.73 14.41
C GLY A 78 32.39 13.71 14.69
N ILE A 79 31.63 14.28 13.76
CA ILE A 79 30.21 14.00 13.62
C ILE A 79 30.17 12.85 12.62
N ASP A 80 30.00 11.65 13.15
CA ASP A 80 29.50 10.54 12.35
C ASP A 80 28.25 11.04 11.62
N GLU A 81 28.32 11.19 10.30
CA GLU A 81 27.12 11.26 9.44
C GLU A 81 26.46 9.86 9.49
N GLU A 82 25.95 9.46 10.66
CA GLU A 82 24.89 8.48 10.74
C GLU A 82 23.68 9.15 10.10
N GLU A 83 23.45 8.86 8.81
CA GLU A 83 22.12 9.04 8.21
C GLU A 83 21.10 8.47 9.21
N ASP A 84 20.15 9.30 9.67
CA ASP A 84 19.07 8.97 10.62
C ASP A 84 18.13 7.88 10.05
N SER A 85 18.67 6.69 9.78
CA SER A 85 17.95 5.54 9.28
C SER A 85 17.33 4.84 10.48
N LEU A 86 16.08 5.19 10.77
CA LEU A 86 15.31 4.51 11.80
C LEU A 86 15.02 3.08 11.36
N THR A 87 15.45 2.13 12.19
CA THR A 87 15.22 0.70 11.97
C THR A 87 13.94 0.27 12.66
N ILE A 88 12.99 -0.27 11.89
CA ILE A 88 11.85 -0.99 12.47
C ILE A 88 12.12 -2.48 12.38
N GLU A 89 12.13 -3.12 13.55
CA GLU A 89 12.23 -4.57 13.67
C GLU A 89 10.90 -5.26 13.36
N ASN A 90 10.97 -6.51 12.92
CA ASN A 90 9.82 -7.40 12.72
C ASN A 90 8.81 -6.97 11.64
N ILE A 91 9.21 -6.07 10.72
CA ILE A 91 8.45 -5.75 9.51
C ILE A 91 9.31 -6.08 8.29
N ILE A 92 8.77 -6.90 7.39
CA ILE A 92 9.39 -7.18 6.10
C ILE A 92 9.00 -6.08 5.12
N PHE A 93 9.98 -5.32 4.65
CA PHE A 93 9.76 -4.40 3.53
C PHE A 93 9.65 -5.19 2.22
N ALA A 94 8.47 -5.21 1.63
CA ALA A 94 8.19 -5.93 0.41
C ALA A 94 8.28 -4.98 -0.79
N ASP A 95 9.51 -4.66 -1.21
CA ASP A 95 9.70 -4.04 -2.52
C ASP A 95 9.37 -5.08 -3.60
N SER A 96 8.40 -4.75 -4.45
CA SER A 96 8.08 -5.56 -5.61
C SER A 96 8.34 -4.72 -6.85
N GLY A 97 9.41 -5.03 -7.56
CA GLY A 97 9.59 -4.54 -8.92
C GLY A 97 8.33 -4.84 -9.74
N HIS A 98 7.93 -3.93 -10.63
CA HIS A 98 6.65 -3.93 -11.36
C HIS A 98 6.33 -5.19 -12.21
N LYS A 99 7.19 -6.23 -12.18
CA LYS A 99 7.12 -7.45 -12.98
C LYS A 99 6.62 -8.68 -12.21
N LYS A 100 6.67 -8.66 -10.87
CA LYS A 100 6.35 -9.82 -10.02
C LYS A 100 5.20 -9.53 -9.07
N CYS A 101 4.45 -10.57 -8.74
CA CYS A 101 3.45 -10.54 -7.68
C CYS A 101 4.12 -10.36 -6.31
N ILE A 102 3.66 -9.41 -5.49
CA ILE A 102 4.13 -9.20 -4.12
C ILE A 102 3.76 -10.34 -3.17
N VAL A 103 2.86 -11.24 -3.53
CA VAL A 103 2.46 -12.38 -2.69
C VAL A 103 3.22 -13.65 -3.09
N CYS A 104 3.01 -14.17 -4.30
CA CYS A 104 3.57 -15.44 -4.77
C CYS A 104 4.90 -15.31 -5.55
N ARG A 105 5.36 -14.10 -5.87
CA ARG A 105 6.58 -13.81 -6.68
C ARG A 105 6.62 -14.38 -8.11
N SER A 106 5.53 -14.98 -8.57
CA SER A 106 5.39 -15.40 -9.96
C SER A 106 5.44 -14.21 -10.93
N ASP A 107 6.21 -14.37 -12.01
CA ASP A 107 6.18 -13.45 -13.16
C ASP A 107 4.90 -13.74 -13.96
N VAL A 108 3.84 -12.99 -13.70
CA VAL A 108 2.56 -13.19 -14.41
C VAL A 108 2.51 -12.25 -15.61
N HIS A 109 2.57 -12.83 -16.81
CA HIS A 109 2.67 -12.12 -18.09
C HIS A 109 1.44 -11.26 -18.46
N GLY A 110 0.34 -11.31 -17.71
CA GLY A 110 -0.88 -10.57 -18.09
C GLY A 110 -2.01 -10.52 -17.06
N GLY A 111 -1.72 -10.49 -15.76
CA GLY A 111 -2.77 -10.52 -14.70
C GLY A 111 -2.43 -9.78 -13.41
N LEU A 112 -1.36 -8.99 -13.41
CA LEU A 112 -0.95 -8.22 -12.24
C LEU A 112 -1.71 -6.91 -12.15
N ILE A 113 -2.49 -6.75 -11.08
CA ILE A 113 -3.14 -5.49 -10.74
C ILE A 113 -2.32 -4.75 -9.69
N VAL A 114 -2.45 -3.42 -9.67
CA VAL A 114 -1.90 -2.62 -8.57
C VAL A 114 -2.67 -2.99 -7.31
N MET A 115 -1.94 -3.38 -6.26
CA MET A 115 -2.56 -3.85 -5.05
C MET A 115 -3.32 -2.71 -4.35
N PRO A 116 -4.63 -2.86 -4.11
CA PRO A 116 -5.43 -1.85 -3.43
C PRO A 116 -4.90 -1.54 -2.03
N LYS A 117 -5.15 -0.32 -1.53
CA LYS A 117 -4.75 0.07 -0.16
C LYS A 117 -5.23 -0.92 0.91
N PRO A 118 -6.50 -1.38 0.93
CA PRO A 118 -6.95 -2.32 1.95
C PRO A 118 -6.13 -3.61 1.98
N ALA A 119 -5.91 -4.26 0.83
CA ALA A 119 -5.06 -5.46 0.75
C ALA A 119 -3.59 -5.23 1.20
N ARG A 120 -3.02 -4.03 0.96
CA ARG A 120 -1.67 -3.69 1.46
C ARG A 120 -1.65 -3.58 2.98
N LEU A 121 -2.72 -3.06 3.59
CA LEU A 121 -2.87 -3.01 5.03
C LEU A 121 -3.10 -4.41 5.62
N ASP A 122 -3.88 -5.26 4.95
CA ASP A 122 -4.08 -6.66 5.36
C ASP A 122 -2.75 -7.42 5.38
N LEU A 123 -1.86 -7.20 4.39
CA LEU A 123 -0.49 -7.76 4.39
C LEU A 123 0.33 -7.30 5.60
N LEU A 124 0.21 -6.01 5.98
CA LEU A 124 0.91 -5.47 7.14
C LEU A 124 0.42 -6.11 8.44
N VAL A 125 -0.89 -6.19 8.63
CA VAL A 125 -1.49 -6.71 9.86
C VAL A 125 -1.34 -8.23 9.97
N LEU A 126 -1.70 -8.97 8.92
CA LEU A 126 -1.79 -10.43 8.96
C LEU A 126 -0.44 -11.11 8.74
N LYS A 127 0.45 -10.50 7.94
CA LYS A 127 1.70 -11.13 7.50
C LYS A 127 2.95 -10.36 7.94
N ARG A 128 2.80 -9.21 8.61
CA ARG A 128 3.89 -8.31 9.06
C ARG A 128 4.74 -7.79 7.89
N MET A 129 4.08 -7.51 6.77
CA MET A 129 4.74 -7.10 5.53
C MET A 129 4.25 -5.73 5.09
N TYR A 130 5.17 -4.77 5.04
CA TYR A 130 4.84 -3.46 4.52
C TYR A 130 4.97 -3.43 3.00
N ALA A 131 3.87 -3.08 2.34
CA ALA A 131 3.72 -3.02 0.90
C ALA A 131 3.53 -1.55 0.47
N PRO A 132 4.53 -0.90 -0.14
CA PRO A 132 4.41 0.49 -0.58
C PRO A 132 3.38 0.65 -1.71
N HIS A 133 3.02 1.89 -2.03
CA HIS A 133 2.13 2.15 -3.16
C HIS A 133 2.78 1.73 -4.50
N GLY A 134 1.99 1.21 -5.44
CA GLY A 134 2.46 0.81 -6.76
C GLY A 134 2.94 -0.65 -6.88
N VAL A 135 3.00 -1.36 -5.75
CA VAL A 135 3.21 -2.82 -5.74
C VAL A 135 2.08 -3.55 -6.44
N ARG A 136 2.40 -4.70 -7.03
CA ARG A 136 1.44 -5.45 -7.84
C ARG A 136 1.18 -6.84 -7.26
N SER A 137 -0.04 -7.32 -7.41
CA SER A 137 -0.44 -8.67 -6.99
C SER A 137 -1.27 -9.36 -8.06
N CYS A 138 -1.27 -10.68 -8.06
CA CYS A 138 -2.25 -11.47 -8.80
C CYS A 138 -3.65 -11.16 -8.29
N THR A 139 -4.63 -11.20 -9.19
CA THR A 139 -6.06 -11.07 -8.82
C THR A 139 -6.55 -12.24 -7.98
N GLU A 140 -5.94 -13.42 -8.11
CA GLU A 140 -6.29 -14.64 -7.35
C GLU A 140 -6.07 -14.53 -5.84
N HIS A 141 -5.21 -13.61 -5.38
CA HIS A 141 -4.95 -13.39 -3.95
C HIS A 141 -5.88 -12.34 -3.34
N LEU A 142 -6.75 -11.75 -4.15
CA LEU A 142 -7.58 -10.63 -3.76
C LEU A 142 -9.06 -11.00 -3.87
N TRP A 143 -9.80 -10.64 -2.84
CA TRP A 143 -11.26 -10.71 -2.83
C TRP A 143 -11.81 -9.37 -2.37
N ASN A 144 -12.65 -8.73 -3.19
CA ASN A 144 -13.23 -7.40 -2.87
C ASN A 144 -12.19 -6.35 -2.42
N SER A 145 -11.04 -6.27 -3.12
CA SER A 145 -9.93 -5.37 -2.80
C SER A 145 -9.19 -5.63 -1.47
N ARG A 146 -9.50 -6.74 -0.80
CA ARG A 146 -8.85 -7.23 0.43
C ARG A 146 -7.97 -8.45 0.12
N LEU A 147 -7.01 -8.74 0.99
CA LEU A 147 -6.22 -9.96 0.92
C LEU A 147 -7.08 -11.15 1.37
N LEU A 148 -7.04 -12.27 0.64
CA LEU A 148 -7.69 -13.48 1.09
C LEU A 148 -7.05 -13.99 2.41
N PRO A 149 -7.83 -14.38 3.44
CA PRO A 149 -7.30 -14.76 4.76
C PRO A 149 -6.25 -15.88 4.70
N ASP A 150 -6.50 -16.90 3.88
CA ASP A 150 -5.67 -18.11 3.76
C ASP A 150 -4.50 -17.94 2.77
N THR A 151 -4.22 -16.70 2.35
CA THR A 151 -3.13 -16.44 1.41
C THR A 151 -1.78 -16.70 2.09
N GLU A 152 -1.06 -17.71 1.60
CA GLU A 152 0.35 -17.91 1.95
C GLU A 152 1.23 -16.97 1.14
N VAL A 153 2.07 -16.20 1.83
CA VAL A 153 3.04 -15.32 1.18
C VAL A 153 4.34 -16.07 1.01
N ASN A 154 4.90 -16.06 -0.20
CA ASN A 154 6.25 -16.56 -0.43
C ASN A 154 7.26 -15.59 0.22
N ILE A 155 7.96 -16.06 1.28
CA ILE A 155 8.95 -15.29 2.06
C ILE A 155 10.37 -15.43 1.48
N ASP A 156 10.59 -16.41 0.58
CA ASP A 156 11.91 -16.72 0.04
C ASP A 156 12.57 -15.49 -0.56
N ASN A 157 13.83 -15.20 -0.17
CA ASN A 157 14.60 -14.04 -0.62
C ASN A 157 13.94 -12.68 -0.32
N ARG A 158 13.18 -12.55 0.77
CA ARG A 158 12.81 -11.25 1.34
C ARG A 158 13.72 -10.95 2.52
N GLN A 159 14.23 -9.73 2.59
CA GLN A 159 15.11 -9.31 3.68
C GLN A 159 14.35 -9.36 5.01
N THR A 160 14.99 -9.95 6.03
CA THR A 160 14.58 -9.96 7.44
C THR A 160 15.47 -9.01 8.25
N PRO A 161 15.15 -8.75 9.53
CA PRO A 161 13.98 -8.05 10.07
C PRO A 161 14.25 -6.55 10.27
N ILE A 162 15.44 -6.05 9.90
CA ILE A 162 15.88 -4.67 10.06
C ILE A 162 15.73 -3.98 8.72
N SER A 163 14.51 -3.50 8.45
CA SER A 163 14.28 -2.67 7.27
C SER A 163 14.78 -1.27 7.59
N LYS A 164 15.91 -0.86 7.01
CA LYS A 164 16.26 0.56 6.93
C LYS A 164 15.25 1.21 6.01
N LEU A 165 14.31 1.96 6.58
CA LEU A 165 13.28 2.66 5.83
C LEU A 165 13.68 4.12 5.67
N GLU A 166 13.50 4.62 4.45
CA GLU A 166 13.57 6.06 4.19
C GLU A 166 12.56 6.80 5.08
N PRO A 167 12.90 7.99 5.62
CA PRO A 167 12.02 8.74 6.52
C PRO A 167 10.61 8.98 5.97
N SER A 168 10.48 9.17 4.65
CA SER A 168 9.19 9.34 3.97
C SER A 168 8.32 8.09 4.01
N VAL A 169 8.92 6.90 3.85
CA VAL A 169 8.24 5.60 3.90
C VAL A 169 7.84 5.29 5.34
N LEU A 170 8.68 5.64 6.31
CA LEU A 170 8.39 5.51 7.73
C LEU A 170 7.17 6.35 8.14
N LEU A 171 7.14 7.63 7.75
CA LEU A 171 5.98 8.49 8.01
C LEU A 171 4.70 7.92 7.39
N GLN A 172 4.79 7.35 6.19
CA GLN A 172 3.65 6.71 5.55
C GLN A 172 3.18 5.48 6.33
N LEU A 173 4.10 4.63 6.78
CA LEU A 173 3.80 3.47 7.62
C LEU A 173 3.13 3.90 8.94
N ILE A 174 3.66 4.91 9.62
CA ILE A 174 3.08 5.42 10.88
C ILE A 174 1.66 5.94 10.63
N ASN A 175 1.44 6.72 9.57
CA ASN A 175 0.11 7.22 9.22
C ASN A 175 -0.86 6.08 8.87
N ASP A 176 -0.40 5.05 8.17
CA ASP A 176 -1.20 3.88 7.85
C ASP A 176 -1.54 3.07 9.11
N LEU A 177 -0.61 2.93 10.07
CA LEU A 177 -0.85 2.30 11.38
C LEU A 177 -1.83 3.10 12.24
N LEU A 178 -1.69 4.43 12.29
CA LEU A 178 -2.63 5.31 13.00
C LEU A 178 -4.03 5.23 12.39
N GLY A 179 -4.12 5.19 11.06
CA GLY A 179 -5.38 4.96 10.35
C GLY A 179 -6.01 3.62 10.73
N LEU A 180 -5.23 2.54 10.75
CA LEU A 180 -5.70 1.22 11.18
C LEU A 180 -6.18 1.19 12.63
N LEU A 181 -5.48 1.87 13.54
CA LEU A 181 -5.89 1.99 14.95
C LEU A 181 -7.18 2.79 15.07
N GLN A 182 -7.33 3.87 14.32
CA GLN A 182 -8.54 4.67 14.28
C GLN A 182 -9.71 3.85 13.72
N GLU A 183 -9.50 3.14 12.62
CA GLU A 183 -10.48 2.21 12.05
C GLU A 183 -10.88 1.17 13.09
N ALA A 184 -9.94 0.43 13.68
CA ALA A 184 -10.21 -0.58 14.71
C ALA A 184 -10.94 -0.01 15.94
N SER A 185 -10.67 1.25 16.31
CA SER A 185 -11.37 1.93 17.40
C SER A 185 -12.81 2.32 17.05
N SER A 186 -13.09 2.50 15.75
CA SER A 186 -14.37 2.94 15.22
C SER A 186 -15.22 1.79 14.68
N THR A 187 -14.61 0.67 14.30
CA THR A 187 -15.31 -0.49 13.73
C THR A 187 -16.26 -1.08 14.76
N THR A 188 -17.51 -1.22 14.34
CA THR A 188 -18.53 -1.98 15.04
C THR A 188 -18.02 -3.40 15.25
N ARG A 189 -18.13 -3.96 16.47
CA ARG A 189 -17.67 -5.33 16.76
C ARG A 189 -18.44 -6.37 15.94
N LEU A 190 -19.61 -6.01 15.43
CA LEU A 190 -20.41 -6.81 14.52
C LEU A 190 -21.05 -5.90 13.46
N ASP A 191 -20.73 -6.13 12.20
CA ASP A 191 -21.25 -5.38 11.04
C ASP A 191 -21.71 -6.34 9.94
N PHE A 192 -23.00 -6.39 9.66
CA PHE A 192 -23.57 -7.20 8.59
C PHE A 192 -23.35 -6.59 7.19
N MET A 193 -22.77 -5.38 7.11
CA MET A 193 -22.19 -4.87 5.86
C MET A 193 -20.84 -5.51 5.54
N ASP A 194 -20.17 -6.15 6.51
CA ASP A 194 -18.84 -6.72 6.31
C ASP A 194 -18.92 -7.98 5.41
N PRO A 195 -18.30 -7.96 4.20
CA PRO A 195 -18.30 -9.12 3.31
C PRO A 195 -17.58 -10.33 3.91
N CYS A 196 -16.70 -10.13 4.89
CA CYS A 196 -15.89 -11.18 5.52
C CYS A 196 -16.70 -12.07 6.48
N LEU A 197 -17.92 -11.69 6.87
CA LEU A 197 -18.78 -12.55 7.67
C LEU A 197 -19.14 -13.84 6.91
N THR A 198 -18.86 -14.97 7.54
CA THR A 198 -19.05 -16.32 7.02
C THR A 198 -20.47 -16.83 7.27
N ASP A 199 -20.88 -17.91 6.60
CA ASP A 199 -22.17 -18.56 6.89
C ASP A 199 -22.29 -18.99 8.36
N GLU A 200 -21.19 -19.42 8.98
CA GLU A 200 -21.15 -19.79 10.39
C GLU A 200 -21.44 -18.58 11.29
N ASP A 201 -20.89 -17.40 10.97
CA ASP A 201 -21.16 -16.17 11.71
C ASP A 201 -22.65 -15.77 11.61
N TYR A 202 -23.20 -15.83 10.39
CA TYR A 202 -24.62 -15.54 10.15
C TYR A 202 -25.51 -16.49 10.95
N LEU A 203 -25.21 -17.79 10.90
CA LEU A 203 -25.93 -18.80 11.67
C LEU A 203 -25.79 -18.56 13.16
N ALA A 204 -24.60 -18.28 13.67
CA ALA A 204 -24.32 -18.06 15.08
C ALA A 204 -25.10 -16.87 15.66
N TRP A 205 -25.21 -15.78 14.92
CA TRP A 205 -25.86 -14.56 15.41
C TRP A 205 -27.35 -14.48 15.09
N THR A 206 -27.76 -14.91 13.90
CA THR A 206 -29.13 -14.70 13.41
C THR A 206 -29.95 -15.99 13.34
N GLY A 207 -29.29 -17.15 13.26
CA GLY A 207 -29.95 -18.44 13.04
C GLY A 207 -30.22 -18.76 11.57
N TRP A 208 -29.89 -17.84 10.68
CA TRP A 208 -30.00 -17.99 9.23
C TRP A 208 -28.61 -18.10 8.62
N ASN A 209 -28.46 -18.84 7.53
CA ASN A 209 -27.24 -18.72 6.71
C ASN A 209 -27.24 -17.39 5.93
N LYS A 210 -26.13 -17.06 5.27
CA LYS A 210 -25.97 -15.79 4.58
C LYS A 210 -27.02 -15.60 3.50
N GLN A 211 -27.27 -16.61 2.66
CA GLN A 211 -28.26 -16.51 1.58
C GLN A 211 -29.68 -16.28 2.12
N GLN A 212 -30.12 -17.05 3.11
CA GLN A 212 -31.44 -16.89 3.73
C GLN A 212 -31.63 -15.50 4.33
N PHE A 213 -30.58 -14.98 4.97
CA PHE A 213 -30.60 -13.64 5.51
C PHE A 213 -30.73 -12.58 4.40
N GLU A 214 -29.99 -12.71 3.30
CA GLU A 214 -30.08 -11.79 2.16
C GLU A 214 -31.46 -11.83 1.47
N ASP A 215 -32.04 -13.03 1.33
CA ASP A 215 -33.37 -13.20 0.77
C ASP A 215 -34.41 -12.46 1.63
N MET A 216 -34.35 -12.65 2.96
CA MET A 216 -35.19 -11.92 3.91
C MET A 216 -34.96 -10.42 3.85
N PHE A 217 -33.70 -9.98 3.80
CA PHE A 217 -33.34 -8.57 3.69
C PHE A 217 -33.92 -7.94 2.43
N THR A 218 -33.84 -8.63 1.29
CA THR A 218 -34.37 -8.15 0.02
C THR A 218 -35.88 -7.92 0.08
N LEU A 219 -36.61 -8.80 0.77
CA LEU A 219 -38.06 -8.70 0.92
C LEU A 219 -38.51 -7.50 1.77
N ILE A 220 -37.80 -7.20 2.86
CA ILE A 220 -38.26 -6.22 3.86
C ILE A 220 -37.52 -4.89 3.81
N SER A 221 -36.36 -4.83 3.14
CA SER A 221 -35.53 -3.62 3.09
C SER A 221 -36.26 -2.35 2.64
N PRO A 222 -37.24 -2.37 1.72
CA PRO A 222 -37.96 -1.16 1.32
C PRO A 222 -38.77 -0.52 2.45
N ASP A 223 -39.23 -1.32 3.41
CA ASP A 223 -40.13 -0.90 4.47
C ASP A 223 -39.41 -0.63 5.81
N ILE A 224 -38.12 -1.02 5.91
CA ILE A 224 -37.29 -0.69 7.07
C ILE A 224 -36.91 0.79 7.01
N ARG A 225 -37.27 1.54 8.05
CA ARG A 225 -36.84 2.94 8.21
C ARG A 225 -35.31 3.02 8.36
N THR A 226 -34.61 3.46 7.32
CA THR A 226 -33.20 3.87 7.40
C THR A 226 -33.08 5.24 8.04
N SER A 227 -32.08 5.44 8.90
CA SER A 227 -31.71 6.77 9.40
C SER A 227 -30.23 7.01 9.20
N PHE A 228 -29.78 8.26 9.35
CA PHE A 228 -28.40 8.69 9.08
C PHE A 228 -27.31 7.85 9.82
N ASN A 229 -27.67 7.17 10.91
CA ASN A 229 -26.76 6.32 11.69
C ASN A 229 -27.19 4.84 11.73
N ARG A 230 -28.00 4.38 10.77
CA ARG A 230 -28.64 3.06 10.86
C ARG A 230 -28.79 2.39 9.50
N ASP A 231 -27.90 1.45 9.22
CA ASP A 231 -28.00 0.60 8.04
C ASP A 231 -29.16 -0.40 8.17
N ALA A 232 -29.93 -0.57 7.10
CA ALA A 232 -31.11 -1.44 7.09
C ALA A 232 -30.77 -2.90 7.42
N LYS A 233 -29.62 -3.38 6.93
CA LYS A 233 -29.18 -4.76 7.16
C LYS A 233 -28.73 -5.00 8.59
N ASN A 234 -27.97 -4.06 9.17
CA ASN A 234 -27.63 -4.09 10.59
C ASN A 234 -28.88 -4.01 11.46
N THR A 235 -29.89 -3.25 11.05
CA THR A 235 -31.19 -3.24 11.72
C THR A 235 -31.84 -4.63 11.72
N LEU A 236 -31.90 -5.28 10.57
CA LEU A 236 -32.45 -6.63 10.46
C LEU A 236 -31.66 -7.62 11.32
N ALA A 237 -30.34 -7.53 11.30
CA ALA A 237 -29.48 -8.36 12.13
C ALA A 237 -29.74 -8.14 13.63
N MET A 238 -29.86 -6.90 14.08
CA MET A 238 -30.22 -6.57 15.47
C MET A 238 -31.56 -7.21 15.89
N PHE A 239 -32.54 -7.23 14.98
CA PHE A 239 -33.83 -7.87 15.23
C PHE A 239 -33.68 -9.38 15.43
N TRP A 240 -33.02 -10.08 14.51
CA TRP A 240 -32.81 -11.53 14.63
C TRP A 240 -31.94 -11.91 15.82
N ILE A 241 -30.86 -11.15 16.08
CA ILE A 241 -30.01 -11.35 17.25
C ILE A 241 -30.83 -11.20 18.53
N LYS A 242 -31.71 -10.20 18.62
CA LYS A 242 -32.60 -10.03 19.78
C LYS A 242 -33.49 -11.25 19.99
N LEU A 243 -34.13 -11.76 18.93
CA LEU A 243 -35.01 -12.92 19.01
C LEU A 243 -34.25 -14.20 19.38
N LYS A 244 -33.09 -14.43 18.77
CA LYS A 244 -32.30 -15.64 18.96
C LYS A 244 -31.64 -15.71 20.34
N THR A 245 -31.03 -14.61 20.77
CA THR A 245 -30.14 -14.59 21.95
C THR A 245 -30.81 -14.03 23.20
N ASN A 246 -31.96 -13.35 23.05
CA ASN A 246 -32.65 -12.60 24.09
C ASN A 246 -31.77 -11.54 24.81
N LEU A 247 -30.69 -11.07 24.19
CA LEU A 247 -29.86 -10.00 24.75
C LEU A 247 -30.67 -8.71 25.00
N SER A 248 -30.29 -7.93 26.01
CA SER A 248 -30.90 -6.62 26.26
C SER A 248 -30.56 -5.64 25.12
N PHE A 249 -31.43 -4.65 24.88
CA PHE A 249 -31.14 -3.61 23.87
C PHE A 249 -29.85 -2.84 24.16
N ARG A 250 -29.45 -2.73 25.44
CA ARG A 250 -28.15 -2.13 25.82
C ARG A 250 -26.97 -3.01 25.39
N GLN A 251 -27.08 -4.33 25.52
CA GLN A 251 -26.05 -5.26 25.04
C GLN A 251 -25.97 -5.25 23.51
N ILE A 252 -27.10 -5.28 22.82
CA ILE A 252 -27.15 -5.20 21.35
C ILE A 252 -26.57 -3.88 20.86
N GLY A 253 -26.94 -2.76 21.49
CA GLY A 253 -26.36 -1.46 21.13
C GLY A 253 -24.84 -1.39 21.34
N SER A 254 -24.29 -2.09 22.33
CA SER A 254 -22.84 -2.23 22.49
C SER A 254 -22.20 -3.18 21.47
N LEU A 255 -22.88 -4.26 21.08
CA LEU A 255 -22.41 -5.22 20.06
C LEU A 255 -22.22 -4.53 18.69
N PHE A 256 -23.17 -3.67 18.32
CA PHE A 256 -23.13 -2.86 17.10
C PHE A 256 -22.41 -1.51 17.29
N ASN A 257 -21.65 -1.33 18.38
CA ASN A 257 -20.89 -0.11 18.71
C ASN A 257 -21.66 1.21 18.47
N ILE A 258 -22.93 1.26 18.87
CA ILE A 258 -23.74 2.47 18.72
C ILE A 258 -23.11 3.58 19.58
N PRO A 259 -22.86 4.78 19.02
CA PRO A 259 -22.22 5.86 19.76
C PRO A 259 -23.12 6.38 20.88
N GLY A 260 -22.52 7.05 21.86
CA GLY A 260 -23.22 7.66 23.00
C GLY A 260 -23.27 6.78 24.25
N ASP A 261 -24.00 7.26 25.26
CA ASP A 261 -24.14 6.60 26.56
C ASP A 261 -25.02 5.34 26.49
N GLY A 262 -25.06 4.58 27.59
CA GLY A 262 -25.80 3.31 27.64
C GLY A 262 -27.30 3.44 27.40
N GLU A 263 -27.90 4.60 27.72
CA GLU A 263 -29.32 4.85 27.53
C GLU A 263 -29.63 5.23 26.08
N HIS A 264 -28.78 6.05 25.46
CA HIS A 264 -28.83 6.35 24.04
C HIS A 264 -28.75 5.06 23.21
N ARG A 265 -27.74 4.20 23.48
CA ARG A 265 -27.58 2.91 22.78
C ARG A 265 -28.81 2.03 22.90
N ARG A 266 -29.37 1.94 24.11
CA ARG A 266 -30.60 1.18 24.37
C ARG A 266 -31.76 1.68 23.51
N LYS A 267 -32.00 3.00 23.49
CA LYS A 267 -33.09 3.61 22.72
C LYS A 267 -32.93 3.39 21.22
N VAL A 268 -31.72 3.54 20.68
CA VAL A 268 -31.46 3.31 19.26
C VAL A 268 -31.71 1.84 18.91
N ALA A 269 -31.17 0.90 19.68
CA ALA A 269 -31.38 -0.53 19.44
C ALA A 269 -32.85 -0.96 19.55
N ALA A 270 -33.60 -0.40 20.51
CA ALA A 270 -35.04 -0.65 20.62
C ALA A 270 -35.81 -0.13 19.40
N ARG A 271 -35.49 1.08 18.92
CA ARG A 271 -36.10 1.63 17.70
C ARG A 271 -35.74 0.83 16.44
N SER A 272 -34.53 0.28 16.38
CA SER A 272 -34.12 -0.66 15.32
C SER A 272 -35.02 -1.89 15.31
N PHE A 273 -35.19 -2.51 16.46
CA PHE A 273 -36.04 -3.68 16.63
C PHE A 273 -37.49 -3.40 16.25
N ASP A 274 -38.09 -2.33 16.79
CA ASP A 274 -39.48 -1.98 16.51
C ASP A 274 -39.73 -1.66 15.04
N SER A 275 -38.75 -1.08 14.34
CA SER A 275 -38.88 -0.77 12.92
C SER A 275 -38.94 -2.02 12.04
N VAL A 276 -38.32 -3.13 12.44
CA VAL A 276 -38.44 -4.40 11.72
C VAL A 276 -39.72 -5.11 12.13
N ARG A 277 -40.07 -5.07 13.43
CA ARG A 277 -41.31 -5.64 13.97
C ARG A 277 -42.59 -5.05 13.36
N GLN A 278 -42.55 -3.81 12.87
CA GLN A 278 -43.70 -3.18 12.21
C GLN A 278 -43.90 -3.64 10.77
N VAL A 279 -42.88 -4.26 10.17
CA VAL A 279 -42.86 -4.71 8.78
C VAL A 279 -43.18 -6.20 8.68
N LEU A 280 -42.75 -6.99 9.68
CA LEU A 280 -43.05 -8.42 9.81
C LEU A 280 -44.40 -8.65 10.51
#